data_AF-A0A963PUL7-F1
#
_entry.id   AF-A0A963PUL7-F1
#
_cell.length_a   1.000
_cell.length_b   1.000
_cell.length_c   1.000
_cell.angle_alpha   90.00
_cell.angle_beta   90.00
_cell.angle_gamma   90.00
#
_symmetry.space_group_name_H-M   'P 1'
#
loop_
_entity.id
_entity.type
_entity.pdbx_description
1 polymer ?
#
loop_
_entity_poly.entity_id
_entity_poly.type
_entity_poly.pdbx_seq_one_letter_code
_entity_poly.pdbx_strand_id
1 'polypeptide(L)'
;MRIRSFLVVALMAMVSFRVAAAGPDAAVIERGQYLMNGVVACGNCHVARGARGEPLFDKGLSGGMVFDEPAFKAYASNITPDPETGIGKWT
;
A
#
# COMPACT_ATOMS: atom_id res chain seq x y z
N MET A 1 45.96 16.60 42.48
CA MET A 1 45.03 15.44 42.50
C MET A 1 43.57 15.88 42.34
N ARG A 2 43.17 16.54 41.23
CA ARG A 2 41.75 16.98 41.02
C ARG A 2 41.35 17.18 39.54
N ILE A 3 41.95 16.48 38.58
CA ILE A 3 41.65 16.70 37.14
C ILE A 3 41.15 15.44 36.41
N ARG A 4 41.23 14.25 37.02
CA ARG A 4 40.85 12.99 36.35
C ARG A 4 39.37 12.60 36.46
N SER A 5 38.59 13.28 37.30
CA SER A 5 37.22 12.86 37.62
C SER A 5 36.12 13.50 36.76
N PHE A 6 36.43 14.51 35.95
CA PHE A 6 35.41 15.20 35.13
C PHE A 6 35.20 14.57 33.74
N LEU A 7 36.09 13.70 33.26
CA LEU A 7 36.00 13.08 31.94
C LEU A 7 35.05 11.87 31.89
N VAL A 8 34.70 11.28 33.04
CA VAL A 8 33.88 10.06 33.09
C VAL A 8 32.37 10.38 33.03
N VAL A 9 31.96 11.61 33.38
CA VAL A 9 30.53 12.00 33.42
C VAL A 9 30.02 12.45 32.04
N ALA A 10 30.89 12.91 31.15
CA ALA A 10 30.50 13.38 29.81
C ALA A 10 30.17 12.26 28.81
N LEU A 11 30.42 10.99 29.17
CA LEU A 11 30.14 9.82 28.34
C LEU A 11 28.87 9.06 28.76
N MET A 12 28.05 9.65 29.64
CA MET A 12 26.70 9.13 29.91
C MET A 12 25.71 9.68 28.88
N ALA A 13 25.45 8.85 27.88
CA ALA A 13 24.12 8.61 27.34
C ALA A 13 23.43 9.77 26.60
N MET A 14 23.99 10.19 25.47
CA MET A 14 23.14 10.50 24.31
C MET A 14 22.64 9.19 23.70
N VAL A 15 21.80 8.45 24.44
CA VAL A 15 21.00 7.38 23.85
C VAL A 15 19.83 8.08 23.19
N SER A 16 20.01 8.49 21.93
CA SER A 16 18.92 8.96 21.09
C SER A 16 17.89 7.85 21.00
N PHE A 17 16.81 7.96 21.77
CA PHE A 17 15.68 7.05 21.72
C PHE A 17 15.01 7.27 20.35
N ARG A 18 15.39 6.46 19.37
CA ARG A 18 14.68 6.43 18.09
C ARG A 18 13.34 5.78 18.37
N VAL A 19 12.28 6.59 18.40
CA VAL A 19 10.91 6.07 18.27
C VAL A 19 10.86 5.39 16.91
N ALA A 20 10.87 4.06 16.92
CA ALA A 20 10.55 3.31 15.72
C ALA A 20 9.10 3.66 15.37
N ALA A 21 8.86 4.17 14.16
CA ALA A 21 7.51 4.29 13.65
C ALA A 21 6.92 2.86 13.67
N ALA A 22 5.95 2.62 14.55
CA ALA A 22 5.22 1.38 14.53
C ALA A 22 4.57 1.28 13.14
N GLY A 23 4.81 0.17 12.45
CA GLY A 23 4.09 -0.14 11.23
C GLY A 23 2.58 -0.15 11.49
N PRO A 24 1.74 -0.10 10.44
CA PRO A 24 0.30 -0.15 10.60
C PRO A 24 -0.11 -1.33 11.49
N ASP A 25 -1.01 -1.09 12.43
CA ASP A 25 -1.54 -2.09 13.35
C ASP A 25 -2.07 -3.29 12.56
N ALA A 26 -1.72 -4.50 13.02
CA ALA A 26 -2.14 -5.75 12.39
C ALA A 26 -3.67 -5.82 12.27
N ALA A 27 -4.41 -5.32 13.27
CA ALA A 27 -5.87 -5.26 13.22
C ALA A 27 -6.39 -4.31 12.12
N VAL A 28 -5.67 -3.22 11.85
CA VAL A 28 -6.00 -2.29 10.76
C VAL A 28 -5.74 -2.95 9.40
N ILE A 29 -4.64 -3.69 9.26
CA ILE A 29 -4.33 -4.46 8.04
C ILE A 29 -5.38 -5.54 7.78
N GLU A 30 -5.74 -6.32 8.81
CA GLU A 30 -6.75 -7.37 8.71
C GLU A 30 -8.11 -6.79 8.29
N ARG A 31 -8.53 -5.69 8.93
CA ARG A 31 -9.76 -4.99 8.55
C ARG A 31 -9.70 -4.48 7.10
N GLY A 32 -8.57 -3.94 6.68
CA GLY A 32 -8.36 -3.48 5.31
C GLY A 32 -8.50 -4.61 4.29
N GLN A 33 -7.93 -5.79 4.60
CA GLN A 33 -8.06 -6.99 3.76
C GLN A 33 -9.52 -7.46 3.66
N TYR A 34 -10.25 -7.50 4.78
CA TYR A 34 -11.67 -7.86 4.79
C TYR A 34 -12.50 -6.93 3.90
N LEU A 35 -12.29 -5.61 4.01
CA LEU A 35 -13.02 -4.62 3.22
C LEU A 35 -12.68 -4.74 1.74
N MET A 36 -11.39 -4.78 1.38
CA MET A 36 -10.93 -4.83 0.00
C MET A 36 -11.39 -6.10 -0.73
N ASN A 37 -11.28 -7.25 -0.07
CA ASN A 37 -11.54 -8.55 -0.68
C ASN A 37 -13.03 -8.96 -0.62
N GLY A 38 -13.78 -8.47 0.37
CA GLY A 38 -15.17 -8.85 0.59
C GLY A 38 -16.16 -7.72 0.29
N VAL A 39 -16.17 -6.70 1.16
CA VAL A 39 -17.23 -5.67 1.15
C VAL A 39 -17.18 -4.79 -0.10
N VAL A 40 -15.99 -4.32 -0.47
CA VAL A 40 -15.79 -3.44 -1.64
C VAL A 40 -15.50 -4.27 -2.89
N ALA A 41 -14.91 -5.46 -2.71
CA ALA A 41 -14.61 -6.42 -3.77
C ALA A 41 -13.91 -5.78 -4.98
N CYS A 42 -12.85 -5.00 -4.73
CA CYS A 42 -12.16 -4.19 -5.74
C CYS A 42 -11.71 -5.02 -6.96
N GLY A 43 -11.38 -6.29 -6.74
CA GLY A 43 -10.96 -7.21 -7.78
C GLY A 43 -12.05 -7.57 -8.80
N ASN A 44 -13.33 -7.34 -8.50
CA ASN A 44 -14.42 -7.60 -9.44
C ASN A 44 -14.25 -6.77 -10.72
N CYS A 45 -13.88 -5.50 -10.60
CA CYS A 45 -13.68 -4.61 -11.74
C CYS A 45 -12.20 -4.44 -12.11
N HIS A 46 -11.32 -4.38 -11.12
CA HIS A 46 -9.93 -3.96 -11.33
C HIS A 46 -8.94 -5.12 -11.56
N VAL A 47 -9.36 -6.39 -11.53
CA VAL A 47 -8.50 -7.48 -12.02
C VAL A 47 -8.50 -7.50 -13.55
N ALA A 48 -7.32 -7.65 -14.15
CA ALA A 48 -7.19 -7.78 -15.59
C ALA A 48 -8.00 -8.96 -16.15
N ARG A 49 -8.47 -8.80 -17.38
CA ARG A 49 -9.29 -9.80 -18.07
C ARG A 49 -8.55 -10.38 -19.26
N GLY A 50 -8.60 -11.70 -19.39
CA GLY A 50 -8.11 -12.41 -20.57
C GLY A 50 -9.02 -12.21 -21.77
N ALA A 51 -8.64 -12.79 -22.91
CA ALA A 51 -9.40 -12.66 -24.15
C ALA A 51 -10.83 -13.22 -24.07
N ARG A 52 -11.12 -14.11 -23.11
CA ARG A 52 -12.44 -14.71 -22.88
C ARG A 52 -13.14 -14.10 -21.65
N GLY A 53 -12.61 -13.01 -21.09
CA GLY A 53 -13.19 -12.33 -19.91
C GLY A 53 -12.85 -12.98 -18.57
N GLU A 54 -12.02 -14.02 -18.55
CA GLU A 54 -11.54 -14.66 -17.33
C GLU A 54 -10.64 -13.71 -16.51
N PRO A 55 -10.72 -13.72 -15.17
CA PRO A 55 -9.82 -12.93 -14.34
C PRO A 55 -8.38 -13.46 -14.40
N LEU A 56 -7.42 -12.56 -14.61
CA LEU A 56 -5.97 -12.82 -14.58
C LEU A 56 -5.39 -12.34 -13.25
N PHE A 57 -5.55 -13.16 -12.20
CA PHE A 57 -5.16 -12.79 -10.83
C PHE A 57 -3.66 -12.55 -10.65
N ASP A 58 -2.83 -13.15 -11.51
CA ASP A 58 -1.38 -12.93 -11.57
C ASP A 58 -1.02 -11.48 -11.93
N LYS A 59 -1.93 -10.75 -12.58
CA LYS A 59 -1.77 -9.34 -12.92
C LYS A 59 -2.24 -8.37 -11.83
N GLY A 60 -2.80 -8.88 -10.74
CA GLY A 60 -3.29 -8.06 -9.62
C GLY A 60 -4.40 -7.10 -10.03
N LEU A 61 -4.46 -5.94 -9.39
CA LEU A 61 -5.49 -4.90 -9.60
C LEU A 61 -5.14 -3.93 -10.76
N SER A 62 -4.61 -4.47 -11.86
CA SER A 62 -4.08 -3.69 -12.99
C SER A 62 -5.14 -3.09 -13.92
N GLY A 63 -6.42 -3.18 -13.58
CA GLY A 63 -7.53 -2.77 -14.43
C GLY A 63 -7.80 -3.76 -15.58
N GLY A 64 -9.00 -3.69 -16.17
CA GLY A 64 -9.31 -4.52 -17.34
C GLY A 64 -10.78 -4.76 -17.64
N MET A 65 -11.70 -4.53 -16.69
CA MET A 65 -13.13 -4.56 -17.01
C MET A 65 -13.52 -3.38 -17.90
N VAL A 66 -14.34 -3.65 -18.91
CA VAL A 66 -14.92 -2.64 -19.81
C VAL A 66 -16.43 -2.68 -19.69
N PHE A 67 -17.03 -1.54 -19.34
CA PHE A 67 -18.45 -1.32 -19.44
C PHE A 67 -18.70 -0.64 -20.78
N ASP A 68 -19.35 -1.35 -21.70
CA ASP A 68 -19.59 -0.89 -23.07
C ASP A 68 -21.10 -0.77 -23.29
N GLU A 69 -21.64 0.38 -22.91
CA GLU A 69 -23.06 0.69 -23.01
C GLU A 69 -23.31 1.68 -24.15
N PRO A 70 -24.51 1.71 -24.76
CA PRO A 70 -24.82 2.65 -25.85
C PRO A 70 -24.57 4.12 -25.49
N ALA A 71 -24.76 4.48 -24.22
CA ALA A 71 -24.58 5.84 -23.72
C ALA A 71 -23.14 6.17 -23.30
N PHE A 72 -22.34 5.17 -22.92
CA PHE A 72 -20.98 5.40 -22.43
C PHE A 72 -20.11 4.15 -22.54
N LYS A 73 -18.81 4.39 -22.66
CA LYS A 73 -17.80 3.35 -22.49
C LYS A 73 -16.90 3.72 -21.32
N ALA A 74 -16.78 2.83 -20.34
CA ALA A 74 -15.93 3.02 -19.17
C ALA A 74 -14.96 1.86 -19.00
N TYR A 75 -13.74 2.17 -18.59
CA TYR A 75 -12.66 1.22 -18.36
C TYR A 75 -12.28 1.25 -16.88
N ALA A 76 -12.21 0.07 -16.25
CA ALA A 76 -11.65 -0.03 -14.92
C ALA A 76 -10.14 0.24 -14.96
N SER A 77 -9.70 1.31 -14.31
CA SER A 77 -8.30 1.76 -14.28
C SER A 77 -7.36 0.81 -13.55
N ASN A 78 -6.07 0.91 -13.82
CA ASN A 78 -5.04 0.28 -12.99
C ASN A 78 -4.94 1.01 -11.64
N ILE A 79 -5.25 0.33 -10.54
CA ILE A 79 -5.19 0.88 -9.17
C ILE A 79 -4.02 0.32 -8.36
N THR A 80 -3.05 -0.31 -9.03
CA THR A 80 -1.82 -0.75 -8.37
C THR A 80 -0.97 0.45 -7.94
N PRO A 81 -0.06 0.29 -6.97
CA PRO A 81 0.92 1.31 -6.60
C PRO A 81 1.96 1.60 -7.69
N ASP A 82 1.86 0.99 -8.88
CA ASP A 82 2.79 1.20 -9.97
C ASP A 82 2.86 2.69 -10.34
N PRO A 83 4.07 3.28 -10.41
CA PRO A 83 4.24 4.71 -10.62
C PRO A 83 4.07 5.15 -12.08
N GLU A 84 4.14 4.24 -13.06
CA GLU A 84 4.06 4.59 -14.47
C GLU A 84 2.67 4.37 -15.05
N THR A 85 2.03 3.28 -14.65
CA THR A 85 0.78 2.77 -15.20
C THR A 85 -0.34 2.70 -14.18
N GLY A 86 -0.05 2.86 -12.89
CA GLY A 86 -1.01 2.81 -11.78
C GLY A 86 -1.19 4.16 -11.08
N ILE A 87 -1.64 4.10 -9.82
CA ILE A 87 -1.95 5.30 -9.00
C ILE A 87 -0.76 5.77 -8.17
N GLY A 88 0.43 5.20 -8.35
CA GLY A 88 1.59 5.44 -7.48
C GLY A 88 2.07 6.90 -7.40
N LYS A 89 1.60 7.78 -8.30
CA LYS A 89 1.92 9.21 -8.34
C LYS A 89 0.75 10.15 -8.03
N TRP A 90 -0.44 9.62 -7.69
CA TRP A 90 -1.63 10.44 -7.45
C TRP A 90 -1.59 11.06 -6.04
N THR A 91 -2.12 12.29 -5.88
CA THR A 91 -2.18 13.04 -4.61
C THR A 91 -3.54 13.65 -4.38
#